data_AF-A0A1I8G0V2-F1
#
_entry.id   AF-A0A1I8G0V2-F1
#
_cell.length_a   1.000
_cell.length_b   1.000
_cell.length_c   1.000
_cell.angle_alpha   90.00
_cell.angle_beta   90.00
_cell.angle_gamma   90.00
#
_symmetry.space_group_name_H-M   'P 1'
#
loop_
_entity.id
_entity.type
_entity.pdbx_description
1 polymer ?
#
loop_
_entity_poly.entity_id
_entity_poly.type
_entity_poly.pdbx_seq_one_letter_code
_entity_poly.pdbx_strand_id
1 'polypeptide(L)'
;PTQAANCSTVTCDNGGTCNNYTVSPPCLCPLPYIAPYCRSAADYCFTLQPDKGITELPVCLNDGNCTLTYTDPYFNCSCPTGYTERKVTRLRVLMLLALLQLKNQ
;
A
#
# COMPACT_ATOMS: atom_id res chain seq x y z
N PRO A 1 -0.41 21.90 25.56
CA PRO A 1 0.31 20.64 25.30
C PRO A 1 -0.39 19.84 24.21
N THR A 2 0.19 19.83 23.00
CA THR A 2 -0.24 18.97 21.90
C THR A 2 -0.10 17.52 22.33
N GLN A 3 -1.22 16.80 22.35
CA GLN A 3 -1.33 15.50 22.99
C GLN A 3 -0.64 14.43 22.12
N ALA A 4 0.39 13.78 22.66
CA ALA A 4 1.16 12.71 22.01
C ALA A 4 0.82 11.34 22.61
N ALA A 5 1.08 10.26 21.87
CA ALA A 5 0.93 8.90 22.40
C ALA A 5 1.96 8.61 23.51
N ASN A 6 1.57 7.80 24.51
CA ASN A 6 2.49 7.35 25.56
C ASN A 6 3.35 6.18 25.04
N CYS A 7 4.47 6.49 24.40
CA CYS A 7 5.36 5.51 23.79
C CYS A 7 6.04 4.54 24.77
N SER A 8 5.98 4.79 26.07
CA SER A 8 6.44 3.80 27.08
C SER A 8 5.47 2.64 27.27
N THR A 9 4.22 2.78 26.81
CA THR A 9 3.14 1.78 26.97
C THR A 9 2.58 1.26 25.64
N VAL A 10 2.93 1.91 24.53
CA VAL A 10 2.47 1.56 23.19
C VAL A 10 3.45 0.57 22.56
N THR A 11 2.91 -0.56 22.09
CA THR A 11 3.63 -1.50 21.22
C THR A 11 3.16 -1.31 19.78
N CYS A 12 4.12 -1.13 18.88
CA CYS A 12 3.88 -1.07 17.44
C CYS A 12 4.45 -2.33 16.78
N ASP A 13 3.63 -3.03 16.01
CA ASP A 13 4.00 -4.30 15.38
C ASP A 13 4.64 -4.08 14.00
N ASN A 14 5.25 -5.12 13.44
CA ASN A 14 5.71 -5.16 12.04
C ASN A 14 6.57 -3.96 11.58
N GLY A 15 7.47 -3.47 12.45
CA GLY A 15 8.35 -2.35 12.14
C GLY A 15 7.70 -0.97 12.30
N GLY A 16 6.50 -0.90 12.89
CA GLY A 16 5.87 0.36 13.27
C GLY A 16 6.70 1.13 14.30
N THR A 17 6.64 2.46 14.24
CA THR A 17 7.31 3.36 15.20
C THR A 17 6.27 4.14 15.98
N CYS A 18 6.40 4.21 17.30
CA CYS A 18 5.49 5.02 18.11
C CYS A 18 5.61 6.51 17.74
N ASN A 19 4.47 7.15 17.49
CA ASN A 19 4.40 8.55 17.11
C ASN A 19 4.38 9.45 18.37
N ASN A 20 5.21 10.48 18.41
CA ASN A 20 5.28 11.43 19.54
C ASN A 20 4.58 12.77 19.25
N TYR A 21 3.72 12.79 18.23
CA TYR A 21 3.10 14.02 17.72
C TYR A 21 1.59 14.08 17.97
N THR A 22 0.93 12.92 17.95
CA THR A 22 -0.53 12.77 18.11
C THR A 22 -0.84 11.59 19.04
N VAL A 23 -2.00 11.60 19.70
CA VAL A 23 -2.47 10.45 20.49
C VAL A 23 -2.89 9.28 19.62
N SER A 24 -3.46 9.57 18.45
CA SER A 24 -3.99 8.56 17.54
C SER A 24 -3.81 8.99 16.09
N PRO A 25 -3.36 8.08 15.20
CA PRO A 25 -2.94 6.71 15.51
C PRO A 25 -1.62 6.71 16.31
N PRO A 26 -1.49 5.87 17.35
CA PRO A 26 -0.32 5.86 18.23
C PRO A 26 0.95 5.37 17.53
N CYS A 27 0.83 4.59 16.46
CA CYS A 27 1.96 4.11 15.66
C CYS A 27 1.95 4.70 14.24
N LEU A 28 3.14 5.03 13.76
CA LEU A 28 3.44 5.23 12.34
C LEU A 28 3.74 3.86 11.73
N CYS A 29 2.90 3.41 10.81
CA CYS A 29 3.04 2.09 10.20
C CYS A 29 3.78 2.15 8.86
N PRO A 30 4.82 1.33 8.65
CA PRO A 30 5.36 1.12 7.32
C PRO A 30 4.33 0.34 6.47
N LEU A 31 4.30 0.61 5.17
CA LEU A 31 3.47 -0.16 4.26
C LEU A 31 3.95 -1.63 4.21
N PRO A 32 3.02 -2.60 4.08
CA PRO A 32 1.58 -2.44 3.87
C PRO A 32 0.75 -2.41 5.17
N TYR A 33 1.38 -2.24 6.34
CA TYR A 33 0.69 -2.37 7.63
C TYR A 33 -0.16 -1.14 7.96
N ILE A 34 -1.30 -1.38 8.60
CA ILE A 34 -2.29 -0.33 8.89
C ILE A 34 -2.34 0.08 10.36
N ALA A 35 -2.69 1.34 10.58
CA ALA A 35 -3.02 1.89 11.88
C ALA A 35 -4.12 1.07 12.60
N PRO A 36 -4.23 1.14 13.94
CA PRO A 36 -3.47 2.02 14.84
C PRO A 36 -2.13 1.44 15.35
N TYR A 37 -1.92 0.13 15.26
CA TYR A 37 -0.77 -0.57 15.86
C TYR A 37 0.06 -1.39 14.87
N CYS A 38 -0.23 -1.31 13.56
CA CYS A 38 0.53 -2.00 12.51
C CYS A 38 0.46 -3.54 12.59
N ARG A 39 -0.60 -4.09 13.21
CA ARG A 39 -0.79 -5.54 13.42
C ARG A 39 -1.11 -6.32 12.16
N SER A 40 -1.74 -5.65 11.20
CA SER A 40 -2.27 -6.29 9.99
C SER A 40 -1.86 -5.49 8.77
N ALA A 41 -1.64 -6.17 7.66
CA ALA A 41 -1.47 -5.54 6.36
C ALA A 41 -2.83 -5.15 5.78
N ALA A 42 -2.89 -4.04 5.04
CA ALA A 42 -4.01 -3.75 4.18
C ALA A 42 -4.08 -4.79 3.06
N ASP A 43 -5.29 -5.21 2.71
CA ASP A 43 -5.49 -6.06 1.53
C ASP A 43 -5.61 -5.18 0.28
N TYR A 44 -4.50 -5.06 -0.45
CA TYR A 44 -4.39 -4.27 -1.68
C TYR A 44 -5.22 -4.83 -2.83
N CYS A 45 -5.73 -6.06 -2.72
CA CYS A 45 -6.64 -6.64 -3.72
C CYS A 45 -8.05 -6.06 -3.63
N PHE A 46 -8.48 -5.65 -2.43
CA PHE A 46 -9.88 -5.29 -2.14
C PHE A 46 -10.04 -3.94 -1.45
N THR A 47 -8.95 -3.22 -1.19
CA THR A 47 -8.98 -1.90 -0.55
C THR A 47 -8.37 -0.86 -1.48
N LEU A 48 -9.01 0.31 -1.58
CA LEU A 48 -8.42 1.46 -2.26
C LEU A 48 -7.20 1.95 -1.49
N GLN A 49 -6.11 2.19 -2.20
CA GLN A 49 -4.82 2.65 -1.64
C GLN A 49 -4.29 3.81 -2.49
N PRO A 50 -4.81 5.04 -2.28
CA PRO A 50 -4.48 6.20 -3.11
C PRO A 50 -2.99 6.55 -3.09
N ASP A 51 -2.31 6.30 -1.97
CA ASP A 51 -0.86 6.46 -1.79
C ASP A 51 -0.04 5.57 -2.74
N LYS A 52 -0.60 4.44 -3.16
CA LYS A 52 -0.04 3.53 -4.18
C LYS A 52 -0.69 3.68 -5.55
N GLY A 53 -1.58 4.66 -5.74
CA GLY A 53 -2.27 4.88 -7.01
C GLY A 53 -3.44 3.93 -7.29
N ILE A 54 -3.88 3.14 -6.30
CA ILE A 54 -5.07 2.30 -6.40
C ILE A 54 -6.29 3.14 -6.03
N THR A 55 -6.91 3.73 -7.05
CA THR A 55 -8.08 4.62 -6.92
C THR A 55 -9.37 3.99 -7.43
N GLU A 56 -9.29 2.79 -8.00
CA GLU A 56 -10.43 2.03 -8.52
C GLU A 56 -10.19 0.53 -8.23
N LEU A 57 -11.28 -0.22 -7.99
CA LEU A 57 -11.27 -1.67 -7.81
C LEU A 57 -12.19 -2.35 -8.85
N PRO A 58 -11.95 -3.63 -9.17
CA PRO A 58 -10.85 -4.49 -8.70
C PRO A 58 -9.51 -4.07 -9.29
N VAL A 59 -8.42 -4.23 -8.52
CA VAL A 59 -7.06 -3.88 -8.99
C VAL A 59 -6.60 -4.80 -10.13
N CYS A 60 -7.04 -6.07 -10.12
CA CYS A 60 -6.86 -7.01 -11.21
C CYS A 60 -8.08 -7.02 -12.15
N LEU A 61 -7.81 -6.90 -13.45
CA LEU A 61 -8.75 -6.87 -14.58
C LEU A 61 -8.88 -8.24 -15.25
N ASN A 62 -9.91 -8.37 -16.09
CA ASN A 62 -10.09 -9.51 -17.00
C ASN A 62 -10.04 -10.85 -16.24
N ASP A 63 -10.70 -10.90 -15.09
CA ASP A 63 -10.74 -12.07 -14.20
C ASP A 63 -9.35 -12.54 -13.71
N GLY A 64 -8.37 -11.63 -13.68
CA GLY A 64 -7.06 -11.87 -13.08
C GLY A 64 -7.16 -12.18 -11.58
N ASN A 65 -6.44 -13.20 -11.14
CA ASN A 65 -6.43 -13.59 -9.74
C ASN A 65 -5.47 -12.71 -8.94
N CYS A 66 -5.98 -12.06 -7.89
CA CYS A 66 -5.21 -11.17 -7.02
C CYS A 66 -4.72 -11.90 -5.78
N THR A 67 -3.44 -11.72 -5.46
CA THR A 67 -2.84 -12.22 -4.22
C THR A 67 -2.09 -11.11 -3.51
N LEU A 68 -2.26 -11.00 -2.19
CA LEU A 68 -1.51 -10.07 -1.35
C LEU A 68 -0.03 -10.46 -1.30
N THR A 69 0.86 -9.47 -1.34
CA THR A 69 2.30 -9.66 -1.11
C THR A 69 2.80 -8.66 -0.06
N TYR A 70 3.96 -8.92 0.53
CA TYR A 70 4.58 -8.04 1.55
C TYR A 70 5.72 -7.18 0.99
N THR A 71 5.89 -7.18 -0.33
CA THR A 71 6.86 -6.37 -1.06
C THR A 71 6.12 -5.45 -2.02
N ASP A 72 6.59 -4.22 -2.20
CA ASP A 72 6.02 -3.28 -3.17
C ASP A 72 5.77 -3.96 -4.53
N PRO A 73 4.56 -3.85 -5.13
CA PRO A 73 3.44 -2.97 -4.78
C PRO A 73 2.40 -3.54 -3.79
N TYR A 74 2.75 -4.60 -3.04
CA TYR A 74 1.95 -5.28 -2.01
C TYR A 74 0.77 -6.13 -2.51
N PHE A 75 0.72 -6.37 -3.82
CA PHE A 75 -0.16 -7.34 -4.46
C PHE A 75 0.49 -7.91 -5.73
N ASN A 76 -0.07 -8.99 -6.24
CA ASN A 76 0.25 -9.59 -7.54
C ASN A 76 -1.03 -10.02 -8.27
N CYS A 77 -1.12 -9.75 -9.57
CA CYS A 77 -2.23 -10.15 -10.43
C CYS A 77 -1.78 -11.25 -11.39
N SER A 78 -2.11 -12.52 -11.12
CA SER A 78 -1.81 -13.57 -12.11
C SER A 78 -2.81 -13.56 -13.26
N CYS A 79 -2.30 -13.64 -14.49
CA CYS A 79 -3.10 -13.62 -15.70
C CYS A 79 -3.78 -14.97 -16.01
N PRO A 80 -5.04 -14.96 -16.48
CA PRO A 80 -5.58 -16.12 -17.20
C PRO A 80 -4.90 -16.28 -18.57
N THR A 81 -5.03 -17.46 -19.17
CA THR A 81 -4.44 -17.76 -20.49
C THR A 81 -4.85 -16.73 -21.55
N GLY A 82 -3.88 -16.22 -22.30
CA GLY A 82 -4.09 -15.20 -23.34
C GLY A 82 -3.90 -13.74 -22.89
N TYR A 83 -3.68 -13.50 -21.60
CA TYR A 83 -3.38 -12.17 -21.05
C TYR A 83 -1.94 -12.06 -20.54
N THR A 84 -1.48 -10.82 -20.35
CA THR A 84 -0.17 -10.48 -19.77
C THR A 84 -0.33 -9.48 -18.64
N GLU A 85 0.65 -9.39 -17.75
CA GLU A 85 0.62 -8.61 -16.50
C GLU A 85 0.14 -7.15 -16.69
N ARG A 86 0.65 -6.48 -17.74
CA ARG A 86 0.27 -5.10 -18.09
C ARG A 86 -1.20 -4.95 -18.48
N LYS A 87 -1.82 -6.01 -19.01
CA LYS A 87 -3.23 -6.01 -19.43
C LYS A 87 -4.18 -6.32 -18.27
N VAL A 88 -3.70 -6.94 -17.20
CA VAL A 88 -4.54 -7.34 -16.06
C VAL A 88 -4.44 -6.40 -14.87
N THR A 89 -3.58 -5.39 -14.87
CA THR A 89 -3.43 -4.50 -13.71
C THR A 89 -4.05 -3.12 -13.97
N ARG A 90 -4.98 -2.66 -13.11
CA ARG A 90 -5.59 -1.31 -13.17
C ARG A 90 -4.68 -0.18 -12.68
N LEU A 91 -3.45 -0.48 -12.26
CA LEU A 91 -2.56 0.50 -11.69
C LEU A 91 -2.27 1.58 -12.73
N ARG A 92 -2.83 2.78 -12.52
CA ARG A 92 -2.48 3.96 -13.32
C ARG A 92 -1.07 4.39 -12.91
N VAL A 93 -0.05 3.71 -13.42
CA VAL A 93 1.36 4.17 -13.40
C VAL A 93 1.55 5.37 -14.35
N LEU A 94 0.47 6.00 -14.81
CA LEU A 94 0.52 7.18 -15.64
C LEU A 94 0.92 8.39 -14.76
N MET A 95 2.17 8.82 -14.94
CA MET A 95 2.73 10.16 -14.65
C MET A 95 3.77 10.29 -13.52
N LEU A 96 4.56 9.26 -13.18
CA LEU A 96 5.87 9.53 -12.54
C LEU A 96 7.03 8.79 -13.22
N LEU A 97 6.85 7.52 -13.57
CA LEU A 97 7.92 6.78 -14.27
C LEU A 97 8.13 7.26 -15.72
N ALA A 98 7.09 7.74 -16.41
CA ALA A 98 7.25 8.37 -17.72
C ALA A 98 8.00 9.72 -17.65
N LEU A 99 7.85 10.48 -16.55
CA LEU A 99 8.59 11.75 -16.36
C LEU A 99 10.05 11.52 -15.94
N LEU A 100 10.36 10.40 -15.26
CA LEU A 100 11.73 10.01 -14.91
C LEU A 100 12.51 9.40 -16.08
N GLN A 101 11.84 8.93 -17.13
CA GLN A 101 12.50 8.45 -18.36
C GLN A 101 12.53 9.50 -19.49
N LEU A 102 11.82 10.62 -19.34
CA LEU A 102 11.87 11.77 -20.27
C LEU A 102 12.74 12.93 -19.78
N LYS A 103 13.30 12.87 -18.55
CA LYS A 103 14.23 13.89 -18.02
C LYS A 103 15.72 13.57 -18.25
N ASN A 104 16.05 12.58 -19.07
CA ASN A 104 17.43 12.20 -19.36
C ASN A 104 17.72 12.06 -20.86
N GLN A 105 17.11 12.91 -21.69
CA GLN A 105 17.56 13.24 -23.04
C GLN A 105 17.64 14.76 -23.20
#